data_AF-A0A963H5V9-F1
#
_entry.id   AF-A0A963H5V9-F1
#
_cell.length_a   1.000
_cell.length_b   1.000
_cell.length_c   1.000
_cell.angle_alpha   90.00
_cell.angle_beta   90.00
_cell.angle_gamma   90.00
#
_symmetry.space_group_name_H-M   'P 1'
#
loop_
_entity.id
_entity.type
_entity.pdbx_description
1 polymer ?
#
loop_
_entity_poly.entity_id
_entity_poly.type
_entity_poly.pdbx_seq_one_letter_code
_entity_poly.pdbx_strand_id
1 'polypeptide(L)'
;MNSADSPAATAIDAFIHRWSAANGTERANYQLFLTELTEVLGLPRPDPATQDRRDNTYVFERSVDREQHSGAIAKNYIDFYRRDAFVCEAKRTNKDLDSKGFDTAMQKAFNQAEGYVRALPAAEGRPPFILIADVGQCIELYAEFTRTGGHYTPYPDPRSHRIRLADLRRDDIRERLHAVWLEPLSLDPARRSARVTRLIADKLADLAKSLEAAGHAPEHVAGFLMRALFTMFAEDIGLLPERAFTDLLNSLANAPDTFAPMVENLWHTMNSGGFSPIVRNTVLRFNGGLFAEPAAIALDRDQIGLLRDAAEADWHHVEPAIFGTLLERALDPRERHKLGAHYTPRAYVERLVLPTVIDPLRAEWQNVQASAVKYEQEDNRKKAVAEVTRFHRQLCDIRVLDPACGSRNFLYVTLEHIKRLEGEVLNLLHDLGQSQG
;
A
#
# COMPACT_ATOMS: atom_id res chain seq x y z
N MET A 1 -14.52 -26.68 16.20
CA MET A 1 -13.70 -27.31 15.15
C MET A 1 -12.53 -26.39 14.90
N ASN A 2 -11.31 -26.81 15.24
CA ASN A 2 -10.10 -26.02 15.02
C ASN A 2 -9.96 -25.71 13.52
N SER A 3 -9.67 -24.47 13.19
CA SER A 3 -9.43 -23.99 11.81
C SER A 3 -8.22 -24.67 11.12
N ALA A 4 -7.46 -25.49 11.84
CA ALA A 4 -6.27 -26.19 11.34
C ALA A 4 -6.56 -27.44 10.48
N ASP A 5 -7.78 -27.99 10.49
CA ASP A 5 -8.11 -29.26 9.80
C ASP A 5 -8.89 -29.08 8.48
N SER A 6 -8.83 -27.91 7.84
CA SER A 6 -9.46 -27.71 6.53
C SER A 6 -8.66 -28.43 5.43
N PRO A 7 -9.30 -29.13 4.46
CA PRO A 7 -8.60 -29.79 3.35
C PRO A 7 -7.73 -28.84 2.51
N ALA A 8 -8.06 -27.54 2.47
CA ALA A 8 -7.22 -26.52 1.85
C ALA A 8 -5.91 -26.28 2.62
N ALA A 9 -5.93 -26.31 3.96
CA ALA A 9 -4.73 -26.18 4.78
C ALA A 9 -3.80 -27.38 4.58
N THR A 10 -4.35 -28.60 4.50
CA THR A 10 -3.59 -29.82 4.20
C THR A 10 -2.93 -29.77 2.82
N ALA A 11 -3.59 -29.21 1.80
CA ALA A 11 -3.03 -29.07 0.45
C ALA A 11 -1.88 -28.06 0.41
N ILE A 12 -2.00 -26.94 1.14
CA ILE A 12 -0.93 -25.93 1.26
C ILE A 12 0.30 -26.53 1.93
N ASP A 13 0.14 -27.27 3.03
CA ASP A 13 1.26 -27.92 3.71
C ASP A 13 1.95 -28.96 2.83
N ALA A 14 1.19 -29.74 2.07
CA ALA A 14 1.73 -30.69 1.11
C ALA A 14 2.53 -30.00 -0.01
N PHE A 15 2.02 -28.89 -0.55
CA PHE A 15 2.72 -28.07 -1.54
C PHE A 15 4.04 -27.52 -0.99
N ILE A 16 4.00 -26.91 0.21
CA ILE A 16 5.20 -26.35 0.86
C ILE A 16 6.24 -27.45 1.09
N HIS A 17 5.84 -28.59 1.68
CA HIS A 17 6.76 -29.69 1.95
C HIS A 17 7.42 -30.21 0.67
N ARG A 18 6.64 -30.41 -0.39
CA ARG A 18 7.14 -30.90 -1.68
C ARG A 18 8.18 -29.96 -2.28
N TRP A 19 7.89 -28.67 -2.32
CA TRP A 19 8.72 -27.70 -3.03
C TRP A 19 9.89 -27.19 -2.21
N SER A 20 9.80 -27.13 -0.89
CA SER A 20 10.94 -26.86 -0.02
C SER A 20 11.99 -27.98 -0.04
N ALA A 21 11.62 -29.21 -0.41
CA ALA A 21 12.53 -30.35 -0.54
C ALA A 21 13.07 -30.56 -1.98
N ALA A 22 12.61 -29.76 -2.95
CA ALA A 22 12.92 -29.99 -4.37
C ALA A 22 14.35 -29.55 -4.74
N ASN A 23 15.19 -30.49 -5.20
CA ASN A 23 16.61 -30.28 -5.52
C ASN A 23 16.97 -30.30 -7.04
N GLY A 24 15.99 -30.32 -7.96
CA GLY A 24 16.19 -30.45 -9.43
C GLY A 24 16.46 -29.14 -10.20
N THR A 25 16.94 -29.17 -11.45
CA THR A 25 17.38 -27.95 -12.19
C THR A 25 16.26 -26.93 -12.49
N GLU A 26 16.64 -25.65 -12.60
CA GLU A 26 15.77 -24.46 -12.79
C GLU A 26 14.73 -24.61 -13.92
N ARG A 27 15.19 -25.00 -15.11
CA ARG A 27 14.38 -25.01 -16.34
C ARG A 27 13.35 -26.14 -16.41
N ALA A 28 13.50 -27.19 -15.59
CA ALA A 28 12.64 -28.36 -15.62
C ALA A 28 11.39 -28.21 -14.74
N ASN A 29 11.44 -27.34 -13.72
CA ASN A 29 10.51 -27.41 -12.60
C ASN A 29 9.63 -26.17 -12.42
N TYR A 30 9.97 -25.03 -13.01
CA TYR A 30 9.21 -23.79 -12.74
C TYR A 30 7.76 -23.86 -13.25
N GLN A 31 7.51 -24.47 -14.41
CA GLN A 31 6.15 -24.63 -14.93
C GLN A 31 5.32 -25.52 -14.01
N LEU A 32 5.90 -26.64 -13.55
CA LEU A 32 5.26 -27.54 -12.61
C LEU A 32 4.97 -26.85 -11.26
N PHE A 33 5.93 -26.10 -10.74
CA PHE A 33 5.78 -25.31 -9.51
C PHE A 33 4.65 -24.30 -9.62
N LEU A 34 4.63 -23.50 -10.69
CA LEU A 34 3.62 -22.46 -10.88
C LEU A 34 2.24 -23.06 -11.18
N THR A 35 2.15 -24.20 -11.88
CA THR A 35 0.89 -24.92 -12.04
C THR A 35 0.36 -25.44 -10.70
N GLU A 36 1.18 -26.13 -9.90
CA GLU A 36 0.75 -26.61 -8.58
C GLU A 36 0.41 -25.45 -7.63
N LEU A 37 1.12 -24.32 -7.74
CA LEU A 37 0.79 -23.10 -7.00
C LEU A 37 -0.59 -22.56 -7.39
N THR A 38 -0.92 -22.50 -8.69
CA THR A 38 -2.26 -22.07 -9.12
C THR A 38 -3.34 -23.01 -8.60
N GLU A 39 -3.10 -24.32 -8.60
CA GLU A 39 -4.06 -25.30 -8.10
C GLU A 39 -4.30 -25.14 -6.60
N VAL A 40 -3.23 -25.01 -5.80
CA VAL A 40 -3.36 -24.91 -4.33
C VAL A 40 -4.00 -23.58 -3.90
N LEU A 41 -3.87 -22.54 -4.73
CA LEU A 41 -4.54 -21.26 -4.54
C LEU A 41 -5.96 -21.21 -5.13
N GLY A 42 -6.44 -22.29 -5.75
CA GLY A 42 -7.78 -22.33 -6.38
C GLY A 42 -7.91 -21.43 -7.61
N LEU A 43 -6.81 -21.13 -8.29
CA LEU A 43 -6.73 -20.22 -9.43
C LEU A 43 -6.96 -20.97 -10.76
N PRO A 44 -7.41 -20.25 -11.82
CA PRO A 44 -7.48 -20.84 -13.16
C PRO A 44 -6.09 -21.28 -13.62
N ARG A 45 -6.05 -22.33 -14.46
CA ARG A 45 -4.82 -22.81 -15.09
C ARG A 45 -4.49 -21.98 -16.33
N PRO A 46 -3.21 -21.83 -16.70
CA PRO A 46 -2.82 -21.22 -17.96
C PRO A 46 -3.22 -22.07 -19.16
N ASP A 47 -3.45 -21.39 -20.28
CA ASP A 47 -3.76 -21.99 -21.56
C ASP A 47 -2.47 -22.46 -22.28
N PRO A 48 -2.58 -23.46 -23.19
CA PRO A 48 -1.49 -23.79 -24.09
C PRO A 48 -1.13 -22.61 -25.00
N ALA A 49 0.16 -22.33 -25.16
CA ALA A 49 0.61 -21.27 -26.06
C ALA A 49 0.27 -21.58 -27.54
N THR A 50 -0.28 -20.59 -28.23
CA THR A 50 -0.61 -20.65 -29.66
C THR A 50 0.40 -19.86 -30.50
N GLN A 51 0.33 -20.02 -31.83
CA GLN A 51 1.19 -19.25 -32.76
C GLN A 51 0.84 -17.75 -32.76
N ASP A 52 -0.43 -17.40 -32.57
CA ASP A 52 -0.86 -15.99 -32.49
C ASP A 52 -0.65 -15.45 -31.08
N ARG A 53 0.33 -14.56 -30.93
CA ARG A 53 0.68 -13.92 -29.67
C ARG A 53 -0.49 -13.17 -29.03
N ARG A 54 -1.48 -12.73 -29.80
CA ARG A 54 -2.63 -11.96 -29.29
C ARG A 54 -3.56 -12.82 -28.44
N ASP A 55 -3.61 -14.13 -28.71
CA ASP A 55 -4.45 -15.09 -27.99
C ASP A 55 -3.76 -15.63 -26.72
N ASN A 56 -2.43 -15.47 -26.64
CA ASN A 56 -1.61 -15.85 -25.51
C ASN A 56 -1.75 -14.85 -24.35
N THR A 57 -2.95 -14.80 -23.76
CA THR A 57 -3.34 -13.90 -22.67
C THR A 57 -3.04 -14.47 -21.29
N TYR A 58 -2.97 -15.79 -21.13
CA TYR A 58 -2.54 -16.43 -19.89
C TYR A 58 -1.78 -17.72 -20.19
N VAL A 59 -0.45 -17.64 -20.33
CA VAL A 59 0.37 -18.76 -20.84
C VAL A 59 1.75 -18.83 -20.19
N PHE A 60 2.40 -19.98 -20.29
CA PHE A 60 3.85 -20.10 -20.11
C PHE A 60 4.59 -19.73 -21.39
N GLU A 61 5.87 -19.35 -21.26
CA GLU A 61 6.80 -19.09 -22.38
C GLU A 61 6.21 -18.09 -23.40
N ARG A 62 5.64 -16.98 -22.90
CA ARG A 62 5.07 -15.93 -23.76
C ARG A 62 6.19 -15.24 -24.52
N SER A 63 6.27 -15.48 -25.83
CA SER A 63 7.28 -14.84 -26.67
C SER A 63 7.09 -13.31 -26.75
N VAL A 64 8.18 -12.56 -26.66
CA VAL A 64 8.23 -11.10 -26.83
C VAL A 64 9.41 -10.72 -27.71
N ASP A 65 9.27 -9.61 -28.43
CA ASP A 65 10.32 -9.10 -29.31
C ASP A 65 11.15 -8.06 -28.57
N ARG A 66 12.46 -8.26 -28.53
CA ARG A 66 13.41 -7.32 -27.93
C ARG A 66 14.29 -6.73 -29.01
N GLU A 67 14.20 -5.43 -29.19
CA GLU A 67 15.11 -4.69 -30.05
C GLU A 67 16.49 -4.60 -29.40
N GLN A 68 17.52 -4.99 -30.15
CA GLN A 68 18.91 -4.88 -29.74
C GLN A 68 19.49 -3.52 -30.15
N HIS A 69 20.59 -3.10 -29.52
CA HIS A 69 21.29 -1.85 -29.88
C HIS A 69 21.72 -1.76 -31.36
N SER A 70 21.81 -2.91 -32.05
CA SER A 70 22.10 -3.02 -33.48
C SER A 70 20.87 -2.79 -34.39
N GLY A 71 19.68 -2.61 -33.83
CA GLY A 71 18.39 -2.59 -34.54
C GLY A 71 17.85 -3.98 -34.88
N ALA A 72 18.56 -5.06 -34.51
CA ALA A 72 18.07 -6.43 -34.71
C ALA A 72 17.00 -6.79 -33.67
N ILE A 73 15.95 -7.50 -34.10
CA ILE A 73 14.90 -8.01 -33.21
C ILE A 73 15.26 -9.44 -32.77
N ALA A 74 15.46 -9.63 -31.47
CA ALA A 74 15.64 -10.94 -30.86
C ALA A 74 14.34 -11.40 -30.19
N LYS A 75 14.01 -12.70 -30.32
CA LYS A 75 12.90 -13.30 -29.58
C LYS A 75 13.35 -13.68 -28.18
N ASN A 76 12.65 -13.16 -27.18
CA ASN A 76 12.74 -13.60 -25.79
C ASN A 76 11.41 -14.23 -25.35
N TYR A 77 11.41 -14.86 -24.18
CA TYR A 77 10.25 -15.55 -23.65
C TYR A 77 10.07 -15.17 -22.18
N ILE A 78 8.85 -14.77 -21.83
CA ILE A 78 8.42 -14.58 -20.45
C ILE A 78 8.04 -15.95 -19.90
N ASP A 79 8.61 -16.35 -18.77
CA ASP A 79 8.37 -17.68 -18.19
C ASP A 79 6.88 -17.90 -17.94
N PHE A 80 6.21 -16.94 -17.30
CA PHE A 80 4.78 -17.02 -17.03
C PHE A 80 4.09 -15.65 -17.14
N TYR A 81 3.04 -15.57 -17.95
CA TYR A 81 2.41 -14.30 -18.30
C TYR A 81 0.90 -14.40 -18.15
N ARG A 82 0.30 -13.39 -17.52
CA ARG A 82 -1.13 -13.13 -17.56
C ARG A 82 -1.39 -11.67 -17.91
N ARG A 83 -2.01 -11.43 -19.06
CA ARG A 83 -2.39 -10.10 -19.53
C ARG A 83 -3.22 -9.39 -18.47
N ASP A 84 -3.00 -8.08 -18.33
CA ASP A 84 -3.64 -7.20 -17.35
C ASP A 84 -3.37 -7.54 -15.88
N ALA A 85 -2.60 -8.59 -15.58
CA ALA A 85 -2.27 -9.02 -14.23
C ALA A 85 -0.77 -8.96 -13.95
N PHE A 86 0.03 -9.82 -14.59
CA PHE A 86 1.46 -9.90 -14.30
C PHE A 86 2.36 -10.38 -15.43
N VAL A 87 3.63 -10.00 -15.32
CA VAL A 87 4.79 -10.71 -15.87
C VAL A 87 5.47 -11.46 -14.73
N CYS A 88 5.82 -12.73 -14.92
CA CYS A 88 6.53 -13.53 -13.95
C CYS A 88 7.82 -14.10 -14.56
N GLU A 89 8.94 -13.88 -13.86
CA GLU A 89 10.25 -14.51 -14.13
C GLU A 89 10.51 -15.53 -13.03
N ALA A 90 10.82 -16.76 -13.41
CA ALA A 90 11.14 -17.83 -12.48
C ALA A 90 12.65 -18.05 -12.43
N LYS A 91 13.18 -18.24 -11.22
CA LYS A 91 14.56 -18.62 -10.96
C LYS A 91 14.64 -19.85 -10.06
N ARG A 92 15.81 -20.48 -10.05
CA ARG A 92 16.18 -21.43 -9.00
C ARG A 92 17.61 -21.18 -8.59
N THR A 93 17.79 -20.27 -7.65
CA THR A 93 19.12 -19.76 -7.28
C THR A 93 19.94 -20.78 -6.49
N ASN A 94 19.31 -21.69 -5.73
CA ASN A 94 19.96 -22.57 -4.74
C ASN A 94 20.82 -21.82 -3.72
N LYS A 95 20.50 -20.55 -3.46
CA LYS A 95 21.20 -19.72 -2.49
C LYS A 95 20.36 -19.59 -1.22
N ASP A 96 21.00 -19.26 -0.12
CA ASP A 96 20.28 -18.96 1.11
C ASP A 96 19.50 -17.65 0.93
N LEU A 97 18.23 -17.65 1.33
CA LEU A 97 17.27 -16.55 1.15
C LEU A 97 17.78 -15.19 1.65
N ASP A 98 18.61 -15.18 2.69
CA ASP A 98 19.12 -13.97 3.33
C ASP A 98 20.58 -13.67 2.93
N SER A 99 21.09 -14.35 1.89
CA SER A 99 22.43 -14.11 1.38
C SER A 99 22.45 -12.98 0.35
N LYS A 100 23.51 -12.16 0.38
CA LYS A 100 23.75 -11.14 -0.68
C LYS A 100 23.73 -11.72 -2.10
N GLY A 101 24.17 -12.97 -2.22
CA GLY A 101 24.17 -13.68 -3.50
C GLY A 101 22.76 -13.97 -4.01
N PHE A 102 21.81 -14.22 -3.12
CA PHE A 102 20.38 -14.40 -3.42
C PHE A 102 19.78 -13.07 -3.88
N ASP A 103 19.93 -12.00 -3.10
CA ASP A 103 19.38 -10.67 -3.46
C ASP A 103 19.90 -10.18 -4.80
N THR A 104 21.19 -10.39 -5.09
CA THR A 104 21.79 -10.05 -6.39
C THR A 104 21.14 -10.84 -7.54
N ALA A 105 20.78 -12.10 -7.32
CA ALA A 105 20.16 -12.94 -8.34
C ALA A 105 18.70 -12.53 -8.57
N MET A 106 17.95 -12.26 -7.51
CA MET A 106 16.57 -11.79 -7.57
C MET A 106 16.47 -10.42 -8.25
N GLN A 107 17.36 -9.48 -7.93
CA GLN A 107 17.40 -8.18 -8.59
C GLN A 107 17.68 -8.29 -10.10
N LYS A 108 18.54 -9.24 -10.51
CA LYS A 108 18.78 -9.49 -11.95
C LYS A 108 17.53 -10.05 -12.64
N ALA A 109 16.79 -10.94 -11.98
CA ALA A 109 15.53 -11.47 -12.48
C ALA A 109 14.46 -10.38 -12.58
N PHE A 110 14.37 -9.48 -11.58
CA PHE A 110 13.51 -8.31 -11.62
C PHE A 110 13.82 -7.41 -12.83
N ASN A 111 15.08 -7.04 -13.04
CA ASN A 111 15.50 -6.23 -14.18
C ASN A 111 15.18 -6.90 -15.53
N GLN A 112 15.23 -8.24 -15.58
CA GLN A 112 14.85 -9.02 -16.75
C GLN A 112 13.34 -8.94 -17.01
N ALA A 113 12.52 -9.12 -15.97
CA ALA A 113 11.06 -9.00 -16.04
C ALA A 113 10.60 -7.58 -16.44
N GLU A 114 11.23 -6.52 -15.92
CA GLU A 114 10.99 -5.14 -16.39
C GLU A 114 11.29 -4.98 -17.87
N GLY A 115 12.37 -5.60 -18.35
CA GLY A 115 12.71 -5.65 -19.77
C GLY A 115 11.59 -6.26 -20.62
N TYR A 116 10.93 -7.31 -20.11
CA TYR A 116 9.78 -7.90 -20.78
C TYR A 116 8.54 -7.02 -20.77
N VAL A 117 8.23 -6.37 -19.64
CA VAL A 117 7.12 -5.41 -19.57
C VAL A 117 7.28 -4.32 -20.64
N ARG A 118 8.50 -3.80 -20.84
CA ARG A 118 8.79 -2.79 -21.88
C ARG A 118 8.64 -3.35 -23.29
N ALA A 119 8.97 -4.63 -23.49
CA ALA A 119 8.87 -5.33 -24.77
C ALA A 119 7.44 -5.77 -25.14
N LEU A 120 6.47 -5.70 -24.21
CA LEU A 120 5.07 -6.02 -24.52
C LEU A 120 4.50 -5.01 -25.53
N PRO A 121 3.62 -5.43 -26.46
CA PRO A 121 2.97 -4.51 -27.38
C PRO A 121 2.23 -3.40 -26.64
N ALA A 122 2.35 -2.16 -27.10
CA ALA A 122 1.72 -1.00 -26.43
C ALA A 122 0.19 -1.14 -26.34
N ALA A 123 -0.44 -1.75 -27.35
CA ALA A 123 -1.89 -1.98 -27.39
C ALA A 123 -2.41 -2.95 -26.32
N GLU A 124 -1.54 -3.80 -25.74
CA GLU A 124 -1.91 -4.71 -24.63
C GLU A 124 -1.86 -4.01 -23.26
N GLY A 125 -1.38 -2.75 -23.21
CA GLY A 125 -1.08 -2.07 -21.96
C GLY A 125 0.08 -2.71 -21.21
N ARG A 126 0.25 -2.34 -19.93
CA ARG A 126 1.28 -2.91 -19.06
C ARG A 126 0.61 -3.61 -17.88
N PRO A 127 1.06 -4.82 -17.48
CA PRO A 127 0.51 -5.49 -16.31
C PRO A 127 0.85 -4.72 -15.03
N PRO A 128 -0.06 -4.60 -14.06
CA PRO A 128 0.19 -3.89 -12.82
C PRO A 128 1.22 -4.58 -11.90
N PHE A 129 1.52 -5.87 -12.11
CA PHE A 129 2.48 -6.61 -11.28
C PHE A 129 3.65 -7.22 -12.06
N ILE A 130 4.79 -7.29 -11.38
CA ILE A 130 5.91 -8.20 -11.70
C ILE A 130 6.04 -9.18 -10.55
N LEU A 131 6.16 -10.47 -10.87
CA LEU A 131 6.44 -11.54 -9.92
C LEU A 131 7.83 -12.12 -10.22
N ILE A 132 8.65 -12.30 -9.18
CA ILE A 132 9.89 -13.06 -9.27
C ILE A 132 9.75 -14.29 -8.39
N ALA A 133 9.70 -15.47 -9.01
CA ALA A 133 9.52 -16.73 -8.28
C ALA A 133 10.87 -17.46 -8.16
N ASP A 134 11.42 -17.59 -6.95
CA ASP A 134 12.48 -18.57 -6.70
C ASP A 134 11.82 -19.91 -6.32
N VAL A 135 11.92 -20.87 -7.25
CA VAL A 135 11.24 -22.16 -7.15
C VAL A 135 11.70 -22.91 -5.90
N GLY A 136 10.77 -23.07 -4.96
CA GLY A 136 11.00 -23.77 -3.70
C GLY A 136 11.29 -22.86 -2.51
N GLN A 137 11.47 -21.54 -2.72
CA GLN A 137 11.83 -20.61 -1.64
C GLN A 137 10.81 -19.47 -1.45
N CYS A 138 10.58 -18.65 -2.47
CA CYS A 138 9.73 -17.46 -2.32
C CYS A 138 9.17 -16.91 -3.64
N ILE A 139 8.23 -15.98 -3.51
CA ILE A 139 7.70 -15.14 -4.58
C ILE A 139 7.87 -13.68 -4.15
N GLU A 140 8.61 -12.89 -4.91
CA GLU A 140 8.70 -11.44 -4.73
C GLU A 140 7.67 -10.74 -5.60
N LEU A 141 6.95 -9.78 -5.01
CA LEU A 141 5.87 -9.06 -5.67
C LEU A 141 6.22 -7.57 -5.82
N TYR A 142 6.08 -7.06 -7.03
CA TYR A 142 6.29 -5.65 -7.34
C TYR A 142 5.10 -5.08 -8.10
N ALA A 143 4.73 -3.83 -7.82
CA ALA A 143 3.55 -3.20 -8.41
C ALA A 143 3.85 -1.84 -9.07
N GLU A 144 3.10 -1.56 -10.13
CA GLU A 144 3.04 -0.29 -10.85
C GLU A 144 1.57 -0.10 -11.34
N PHE A 145 0.73 0.47 -10.48
CA PHE A 145 -0.73 0.52 -10.72
C PHE A 145 -1.16 1.52 -11.81
N THR A 146 -0.28 2.43 -12.27
CA THR A 146 -0.60 3.34 -13.39
C THR A 146 -0.60 2.62 -14.73
N ARG A 147 0.00 1.42 -14.79
CA ARG A 147 0.08 0.57 -15.99
C ARG A 147 0.77 1.27 -17.17
N THR A 148 1.70 2.16 -16.86
CA THR A 148 2.56 2.83 -17.85
C THR A 148 3.79 1.99 -18.17
N GLY A 149 4.14 1.02 -17.31
CA GLY A 149 5.38 0.26 -17.42
C GLY A 149 6.58 1.07 -16.97
N GLY A 150 6.33 2.06 -16.10
CA GLY A 150 7.33 2.87 -15.42
C GLY A 150 8.02 2.07 -14.32
N HIS A 151 8.18 2.67 -13.15
CA HIS A 151 8.95 2.09 -12.05
C HIS A 151 8.10 1.14 -11.20
N TYR A 152 8.37 -0.16 -11.26
CA TYR A 152 7.75 -1.14 -10.37
C TYR A 152 8.41 -1.08 -8.99
N THR A 153 7.60 -1.02 -7.94
CA THR A 153 8.07 -0.93 -6.55
C THR A 153 7.70 -2.18 -5.76
N PRO A 154 8.50 -2.59 -4.76
CA PRO A 154 8.16 -3.68 -3.86
C PRO A 154 6.74 -3.52 -3.28
N TYR A 155 5.90 -4.54 -3.40
CA TYR A 155 4.50 -4.50 -2.96
C TYR A 155 4.20 -5.59 -1.91
N PRO A 156 3.51 -5.26 -0.81
CA PRO A 156 2.91 -3.96 -0.48
C PRO A 156 3.93 -2.92 0.00
N ASP A 157 5.10 -3.38 0.44
CA ASP A 157 6.17 -2.55 0.95
C ASP A 157 7.53 -3.30 0.85
N PRO A 158 8.67 -2.61 0.96
CA PRO A 158 9.99 -3.24 0.86
C PRO A 158 10.28 -4.36 1.86
N ARG A 159 9.62 -4.40 3.03
CA ARG A 159 9.85 -5.43 4.06
C ARG A 159 9.00 -6.67 3.84
N SER A 160 7.83 -6.51 3.23
CA SER A 160 6.83 -7.59 3.08
C SER A 160 6.62 -8.07 1.64
N HIS A 161 7.39 -7.56 0.68
CA HIS A 161 7.25 -7.92 -0.74
C HIS A 161 7.70 -9.34 -1.08
N ARG A 162 8.60 -9.92 -0.27
CA ARG A 162 9.10 -11.29 -0.42
C ARG A 162 8.21 -12.24 0.37
N ILE A 163 7.38 -13.00 -0.34
CA ILE A 163 6.46 -14.00 0.21
C ILE A 163 7.20 -15.34 0.24
N ARG A 164 7.60 -15.83 1.41
CA ARG A 164 8.21 -17.15 1.55
C ARG A 164 7.15 -18.23 1.37
N LEU A 165 7.52 -19.45 0.96
CA LEU A 165 6.54 -20.54 0.84
C LEU A 165 5.78 -20.80 2.14
N ALA A 166 6.44 -20.68 3.29
CA ALA A 166 5.80 -20.84 4.59
C ALA A 166 4.68 -19.82 4.85
N ASP A 167 4.76 -18.63 4.25
CA ASP A 167 3.77 -17.56 4.39
C ASP A 167 2.44 -17.90 3.69
N LEU A 168 2.42 -18.87 2.77
CA LEU A 168 1.19 -19.36 2.14
C LEU A 168 0.20 -19.99 3.15
N ARG A 169 0.66 -20.32 4.36
CA ARG A 169 -0.23 -20.73 5.46
C ARG A 169 -1.14 -19.61 5.94
N ARG A 170 -0.78 -18.34 5.69
CA ARG A 170 -1.58 -17.19 6.11
C ARG A 170 -2.64 -16.85 5.07
N ASP A 171 -3.85 -16.60 5.55
CA ASP A 171 -5.02 -16.32 4.70
C ASP A 171 -4.83 -15.02 3.91
N ASP A 172 -4.30 -13.97 4.56
CA ASP A 172 -4.07 -12.66 3.95
C ASP A 172 -3.09 -12.72 2.76
N ILE A 173 -2.09 -13.61 2.83
CA ILE A 173 -1.13 -13.83 1.75
C ILE A 173 -1.79 -14.56 0.58
N ARG A 174 -2.61 -15.58 0.85
CA ARG A 174 -3.34 -16.30 -0.20
C ARG A 174 -4.36 -15.41 -0.89
N GLU A 175 -5.10 -14.60 -0.14
CA GLU A 175 -6.03 -13.61 -0.68
C GLU A 175 -5.32 -12.56 -1.55
N ARG A 176 -4.15 -12.09 -1.12
CA ARG A 176 -3.33 -11.17 -1.92
C ARG A 176 -2.90 -11.80 -3.24
N LEU A 177 -2.34 -13.01 -3.22
CA LEU A 177 -1.96 -13.71 -4.46
C LEU A 177 -3.19 -13.99 -5.33
N HIS A 178 -4.31 -14.36 -4.74
CA HIS A 178 -5.55 -14.56 -5.49
C HIS A 178 -6.01 -13.26 -6.19
N ALA A 179 -5.95 -12.13 -5.49
CA ALA A 179 -6.24 -10.82 -6.05
C ALA A 179 -5.26 -10.41 -7.16
N VAL A 180 -3.95 -10.69 -7.01
CA VAL A 180 -2.95 -10.47 -8.08
C VAL A 180 -3.36 -11.17 -9.37
N TRP A 181 -3.91 -12.38 -9.29
CA TRP A 181 -4.35 -13.14 -10.46
C TRP A 181 -5.68 -12.65 -11.03
N LEU A 182 -6.71 -12.44 -10.19
CA LEU A 182 -8.09 -12.25 -10.68
C LEU A 182 -8.53 -10.79 -10.74
N GLU A 183 -8.14 -9.98 -9.77
CA GLU A 183 -8.55 -8.58 -9.65
C GLU A 183 -7.37 -7.71 -9.21
N PRO A 184 -6.29 -7.62 -10.02
CA PRO A 184 -5.03 -7.00 -9.59
C PRO A 184 -5.20 -5.53 -9.21
N LEU A 185 -6.11 -4.81 -9.87
CA LEU A 185 -6.40 -3.41 -9.55
C LEU A 185 -7.25 -3.22 -8.29
N SER A 186 -7.78 -4.30 -7.69
CA SER A 186 -8.37 -4.25 -6.35
C SER A 186 -7.31 -4.01 -5.26
N LEU A 187 -6.04 -4.30 -5.57
CA LEU A 187 -4.88 -4.10 -4.69
C LEU A 187 -4.29 -2.69 -4.77
N ASP A 188 -4.77 -1.86 -5.71
CA ASP A 188 -4.35 -0.46 -5.87
C ASP A 188 -4.80 0.36 -4.65
N PRO A 189 -3.84 0.87 -3.84
CA PRO A 189 -4.15 1.67 -2.66
C PRO A 189 -5.00 2.90 -2.99
N ALA A 190 -4.79 3.53 -4.15
CA ALA A 190 -5.54 4.72 -4.54
C ALA A 190 -7.01 4.39 -4.83
N ARG A 191 -7.30 3.24 -5.44
CA ARG A 191 -8.67 2.78 -5.69
C ARG A 191 -9.38 2.37 -4.40
N ARG A 192 -8.68 1.67 -3.50
CA ARG A 192 -9.22 1.33 -2.17
C ARG A 192 -9.56 2.59 -1.39
N SER A 193 -8.63 3.53 -1.32
CA SER A 193 -8.82 4.83 -0.68
C SER A 193 -10.02 5.57 -1.24
N ALA A 194 -10.12 5.68 -2.57
CA ALA A 194 -11.25 6.36 -3.22
C ALA A 194 -12.60 5.70 -2.93
N ARG A 195 -12.66 4.36 -2.92
CA ARG A 195 -13.88 3.59 -2.61
C ARG A 195 -14.32 3.82 -1.18
N VAL A 196 -13.40 3.65 -0.22
CA VAL A 196 -13.68 3.84 1.22
C VAL A 196 -14.09 5.28 1.50
N THR A 197 -13.35 6.25 0.96
CA THR A 197 -13.68 7.69 1.04
C THR A 197 -15.09 7.97 0.55
N ARG A 198 -15.53 7.38 -0.57
CA ARG A 198 -16.87 7.62 -1.11
C ARG A 198 -17.96 7.08 -0.20
N LEU A 199 -17.79 5.85 0.29
CA LEU A 199 -18.75 5.22 1.20
C LEU A 199 -18.91 6.05 2.48
N ILE A 200 -17.79 6.48 3.06
CA ILE A 200 -17.75 7.34 4.24
C ILE A 200 -18.43 8.69 3.96
N ALA A 201 -18.11 9.32 2.82
CA ALA A 201 -18.69 10.63 2.45
C ALA A 201 -20.22 10.60 2.43
N ASP A 202 -20.81 9.53 1.88
CA ASP A 202 -22.27 9.39 1.80
C ASP A 202 -22.89 9.32 3.21
N LYS A 203 -22.28 8.53 4.12
CA LYS A 203 -22.73 8.40 5.52
C LYS A 203 -22.64 9.72 6.29
N LEU A 204 -21.54 10.44 6.13
CA LEU A 204 -21.33 11.73 6.79
C LEU A 204 -22.25 12.82 6.24
N ALA A 205 -22.55 12.79 4.94
CA ALA A 205 -23.48 13.72 4.33
C ALA A 205 -24.90 13.55 4.89
N ASP A 206 -25.33 12.32 5.13
CA ASP A 206 -26.63 12.05 5.75
C ASP A 206 -26.67 12.52 7.21
N LEU A 207 -25.58 12.31 7.96
CA LEU A 207 -25.47 12.82 9.34
C LEU A 207 -25.45 14.36 9.38
N ALA A 208 -24.66 15.01 8.53
CA ALA A 208 -24.58 16.47 8.44
C ALA A 208 -25.94 17.10 8.16
N LYS A 209 -26.67 16.59 7.16
CA LYS A 209 -28.02 17.06 6.84
C LYS A 209 -28.99 16.88 8.00
N SER A 210 -28.92 15.77 8.72
CA SER A 210 -29.75 15.51 9.90
C SER A 210 -29.48 16.54 11.00
N LEU A 211 -28.20 16.85 11.25
CA LEU A 211 -27.79 17.84 12.25
C LEU A 211 -28.17 19.28 11.88
N GLU A 212 -28.02 19.66 10.62
CA GLU A 212 -28.47 20.97 10.12
C GLU A 212 -29.99 21.11 10.19
N ALA A 213 -30.74 20.05 9.85
CA ALA A 213 -32.20 20.02 9.99
C ALA A 213 -32.66 20.14 11.46
N ALA A 214 -31.83 19.67 12.41
CA ALA A 214 -32.04 19.86 13.84
C ALA A 214 -31.66 21.27 14.34
N GLY A 215 -31.16 22.15 13.47
CA GLY A 215 -30.88 23.56 13.77
C GLY A 215 -29.44 23.86 14.20
N HIS A 216 -28.51 22.90 14.08
CA HIS A 216 -27.10 23.17 14.36
C HIS A 216 -26.46 24.03 13.26
N ALA A 217 -25.63 25.01 13.66
CA ALA A 217 -24.90 25.85 12.73
C ALA A 217 -23.88 25.02 11.91
N PRO A 218 -23.73 25.27 10.59
CA PRO A 218 -22.82 24.50 9.74
C PRO A 218 -21.38 24.46 10.25
N GLU A 219 -20.86 25.56 10.81
CA GLU A 219 -19.51 25.60 11.38
C GLU A 219 -19.35 24.68 12.59
N HIS A 220 -20.41 24.54 13.40
CA HIS A 220 -20.42 23.66 14.56
C HIS A 220 -20.50 22.19 14.15
N VAL A 221 -21.36 21.87 13.17
CA VAL A 221 -21.45 20.54 12.55
C VAL A 221 -20.10 20.16 11.93
N ALA A 222 -19.46 21.08 11.22
CA ALA A 222 -18.16 20.89 10.61
C ALA A 222 -17.06 20.54 11.63
N GLY A 223 -16.98 21.29 12.72
CA GLY A 223 -16.02 21.03 13.80
C GLY A 223 -16.26 19.67 14.46
N PHE A 224 -17.52 19.32 14.72
CA PHE A 224 -17.90 18.02 15.28
C PHE A 224 -17.49 16.86 14.37
N LEU A 225 -17.89 16.90 13.09
CA LEU A 225 -17.56 15.86 12.12
C LEU A 225 -16.05 15.73 11.95
N MET A 226 -15.31 16.83 11.84
CA MET A 226 -13.85 16.77 11.69
C MET A 226 -13.17 16.06 12.87
N ARG A 227 -13.63 16.29 14.11
CA ARG A 227 -13.11 15.58 15.29
C ARG A 227 -13.47 14.10 15.28
N ALA A 228 -14.71 13.77 14.93
CA ALA A 228 -15.15 12.38 14.85
C ALA A 228 -14.36 11.59 13.79
N LEU A 229 -14.18 12.17 12.59
CA LEU A 229 -13.36 11.59 11.51
C LEU A 229 -11.93 11.34 11.94
N PHE A 230 -11.31 12.34 12.58
CA PHE A 230 -9.96 12.19 13.07
C PHE A 230 -9.86 11.12 14.16
N THR A 231 -10.89 10.96 14.99
CA THR A 231 -10.91 9.95 16.05
C THR A 231 -11.01 8.54 15.48
N MET A 232 -11.86 8.31 14.46
CA MET A 232 -11.93 7.05 13.72
C MET A 232 -10.62 6.72 13.00
N PHE A 233 -10.01 7.72 12.36
CA PHE A 233 -8.69 7.53 11.76
C PHE A 233 -7.63 7.16 12.81
N ALA A 234 -7.62 7.85 13.96
CA ALA A 234 -6.63 7.65 15.00
C ALA A 234 -6.66 6.25 15.64
N GLU A 235 -7.83 5.62 15.78
CA GLU A 235 -7.91 4.22 16.26
C GLU A 235 -7.34 3.22 15.26
N ASP A 236 -7.66 3.38 13.98
CA ASP A 236 -7.23 2.44 12.94
C ASP A 236 -5.72 2.54 12.71
N ILE A 237 -5.15 3.74 12.62
CA ILE A 237 -3.70 3.88 12.47
C ILE A 237 -2.89 3.67 13.76
N GLY A 238 -3.54 3.23 14.85
CA GLY A 238 -2.88 2.85 16.10
C GLY A 238 -2.40 4.00 16.98
N LEU A 239 -2.94 5.22 16.82
CA LEU A 239 -2.73 6.33 17.75
C LEU A 239 -3.65 6.26 18.99
N LEU A 240 -4.76 5.56 18.85
CA LEU A 240 -5.62 5.10 19.94
C LEU A 240 -5.60 3.56 19.98
N PRO A 241 -6.07 2.92 21.07
CA PRO A 241 -6.29 1.49 21.07
C PRO A 241 -7.21 1.08 19.91
N GLU A 242 -6.96 -0.09 19.35
CA GLU A 242 -7.75 -0.63 18.24
C GLU A 242 -9.25 -0.63 18.60
N ARG A 243 -10.08 -0.10 17.69
CA ARG A 243 -11.53 0.04 17.86
C ARG A 243 -12.01 0.84 19.08
N ALA A 244 -11.14 1.63 19.71
CA ALA A 244 -11.48 2.42 20.91
C ALA A 244 -12.72 3.33 20.76
N PHE A 245 -12.82 4.06 19.65
CA PHE A 245 -13.94 4.95 19.35
C PHE A 245 -15.11 4.17 18.76
N THR A 246 -14.85 3.21 17.88
CA THR A 246 -15.90 2.33 17.33
C THR A 246 -16.66 1.60 18.45
N ASP A 247 -15.96 1.02 19.43
CA ASP A 247 -16.56 0.32 20.55
C ASP A 247 -17.27 1.28 21.53
N LEU A 248 -16.75 2.50 21.67
CA LEU A 248 -17.47 3.56 22.40
C LEU A 248 -18.82 3.85 21.73
N LEU A 249 -18.85 4.09 20.41
CA LEU A 249 -20.08 4.34 19.67
C LEU A 249 -21.05 3.15 19.77
N ASN A 250 -20.54 1.92 19.70
CA ASN A 250 -21.31 0.70 19.90
C ASN A 250 -21.99 0.66 21.28
N SER A 251 -21.26 1.03 22.34
CA SER A 251 -21.80 1.06 23.70
C SER A 251 -22.89 2.13 23.90
N LEU A 252 -22.86 3.20 23.11
CA LEU A 252 -23.77 4.34 23.19
C LEU A 252 -25.02 4.20 22.33
N ALA A 253 -25.11 3.15 21.49
CA ALA A 253 -26.19 2.98 20.50
C ALA A 253 -27.62 2.98 21.09
N ASN A 254 -27.78 2.64 22.37
CA ASN A 254 -29.06 2.64 23.07
C ASN A 254 -29.15 3.70 24.19
N ALA A 255 -28.15 4.58 24.32
CA ALA A 255 -28.04 5.56 25.40
C ALA A 255 -27.63 6.95 24.86
N PRO A 256 -28.45 7.59 24.00
CA PRO A 256 -28.10 8.85 23.33
C PRO A 256 -27.77 9.98 24.31
N ASP A 257 -28.44 10.04 25.47
CA ASP A 257 -28.19 11.06 26.50
C ASP A 257 -26.76 11.03 27.05
N THR A 258 -26.07 9.89 26.93
CA THR A 258 -24.68 9.73 27.39
C THR A 258 -23.64 9.97 26.30
N PHE A 259 -24.07 10.18 25.05
CA PHE A 259 -23.18 10.30 23.90
C PHE A 259 -22.20 11.47 24.04
N ALA A 260 -22.71 12.69 24.15
CA ALA A 260 -21.88 13.88 24.17
C ALA A 260 -20.89 13.86 25.35
N PRO A 261 -21.31 13.66 26.61
CA PRO A 261 -20.37 13.65 27.74
C PRO A 261 -19.22 12.63 27.60
N MET A 262 -19.50 11.45 27.04
CA MET A 262 -18.49 10.40 26.85
C MET A 262 -17.48 10.75 25.75
N VAL A 263 -17.97 11.26 24.62
CA VAL A 263 -17.12 11.67 23.49
C VAL A 263 -16.27 12.89 23.84
N GLU A 264 -16.85 13.89 24.52
CA GLU A 264 -16.12 15.08 24.98
C GLU A 264 -15.00 14.70 25.95
N ASN A 265 -15.22 13.74 26.86
CA ASN A 265 -14.18 13.27 27.79
C ASN A 265 -12.99 12.62 27.06
N LEU A 266 -13.28 11.81 26.03
CA LEU A 266 -12.24 11.24 25.18
C LEU A 266 -11.46 12.35 24.46
N TRP A 267 -12.15 13.30 23.83
CA TRP A 267 -11.52 14.41 23.11
C TRP A 267 -10.72 15.34 24.01
N HIS A 268 -11.19 15.60 25.23
CA HIS A 268 -10.40 16.30 26.25
C HIS A 268 -9.08 15.56 26.52
N THR A 269 -9.14 14.24 26.70
CA THR A 269 -7.93 13.44 26.93
C THR A 269 -7.02 13.42 25.71
N MET A 270 -7.57 13.39 24.49
CA MET A 270 -6.77 13.53 23.27
C MET A 270 -6.08 14.90 23.20
N ASN A 271 -6.73 15.98 23.64
CA ASN A 271 -6.11 17.32 23.65
C ASN A 271 -5.00 17.49 24.69
N SER A 272 -5.15 16.92 25.89
CA SER A 272 -4.17 17.07 26.98
C SER A 272 -3.10 15.96 27.01
N GLY A 273 -3.41 14.79 26.45
CA GLY A 273 -2.73 13.53 26.76
C GLY A 273 -3.05 13.02 28.17
N GLY A 274 -2.66 11.77 28.45
CA GLY A 274 -2.80 11.15 29.78
C GLY A 274 -3.71 9.92 29.78
N PHE A 275 -4.06 9.42 30.97
CA PHE A 275 -4.91 8.24 31.10
C PHE A 275 -6.37 8.59 30.79
N SER A 276 -6.95 7.92 29.81
CA SER A 276 -8.38 8.04 29.45
C SER A 276 -9.17 6.90 30.09
N PRO A 277 -10.16 7.19 30.96
CA PRO A 277 -11.07 6.17 31.48
C PRO A 277 -11.95 5.54 30.40
N ILE A 278 -12.23 6.28 29.33
CA ILE A 278 -13.09 5.84 28.22
C ILE A 278 -12.45 4.66 27.49
N VAL A 279 -11.17 4.79 27.13
CA VAL A 279 -10.44 3.75 26.38
C VAL A 279 -9.53 2.89 27.28
N ARG A 280 -9.55 3.15 28.59
CA ARG A 280 -8.76 2.47 29.64
C ARG A 280 -7.27 2.38 29.31
N ASN A 281 -6.73 3.42 28.68
CA ASN A 281 -5.35 3.45 28.24
C ASN A 281 -4.78 4.88 28.30
N THR A 282 -3.45 4.99 28.27
CA THR A 282 -2.75 6.26 28.15
C THR A 282 -2.80 6.72 26.70
N VAL A 283 -3.43 7.88 26.48
CA VAL A 283 -3.58 8.52 25.18
C VAL A 283 -2.50 9.58 25.02
N LEU A 284 -1.88 9.62 23.83
CA LEU A 284 -0.90 10.66 23.49
C LEU A 284 -1.58 12.03 23.36
N ARG A 285 -0.81 13.10 23.56
CA ARG A 285 -1.31 14.45 23.33
C ARG A 285 -1.36 14.75 21.83
N PHE A 286 -2.56 14.99 21.31
CA PHE A 286 -2.81 15.42 19.94
C PHE A 286 -2.71 16.95 19.86
N ASN A 287 -1.72 17.45 19.10
CA ASN A 287 -1.49 18.88 18.91
C ASN A 287 -2.37 19.46 17.77
N GLY A 288 -2.15 20.73 17.42
CA GLY A 288 -2.76 21.34 16.23
C GLY A 288 -4.15 21.95 16.42
N GLY A 289 -4.66 22.00 17.66
CA GLY A 289 -5.86 22.76 18.02
C GLY A 289 -7.20 22.11 17.68
N LEU A 290 -7.22 20.98 16.96
CA LEU A 290 -8.46 20.29 16.56
C LEU A 290 -9.35 19.93 17.77
N PHE A 291 -8.73 19.47 18.86
CA PHE A 291 -9.40 19.10 20.10
C PHE A 291 -9.31 20.19 21.20
N ALA A 292 -8.89 21.42 20.86
CA ALA A 292 -8.78 22.50 21.85
C ALA A 292 -10.15 22.89 22.44
N GLU A 293 -11.20 22.80 21.62
CA GLU A 293 -12.60 22.97 22.01
C GLU A 293 -13.33 21.64 21.76
N PRO A 294 -13.28 20.68 22.70
CA PRO A 294 -13.78 19.32 22.47
C PRO A 294 -15.30 19.23 22.65
N ALA A 295 -16.06 20.17 22.07
CA ALA A 295 -17.51 20.18 22.15
C ALA A 295 -18.11 19.14 21.19
N ALA A 296 -18.98 18.28 21.71
CA ALA A 296 -19.74 17.29 20.95
C ALA A 296 -21.19 17.73 20.76
N ILE A 297 -21.79 17.33 19.64
CA ILE A 297 -23.22 17.52 19.40
C ILE A 297 -23.95 16.32 20.00
N ALA A 298 -25.02 16.57 20.77
CA ALA A 298 -25.90 15.51 21.24
C ALA A 298 -26.58 14.84 20.03
N LEU A 299 -26.47 13.52 19.94
CA LEU A 299 -27.01 12.74 18.83
C LEU A 299 -28.19 11.89 19.29
N ASP A 300 -29.19 11.73 18.43
CA ASP A 300 -30.22 10.71 18.61
C ASP A 300 -29.70 9.31 18.20
N ARG A 301 -30.54 8.29 18.40
CA ARG A 301 -30.20 6.89 18.08
C ARG A 301 -29.81 6.70 16.61
N ASP A 302 -30.53 7.34 15.69
CA ASP A 302 -30.33 7.14 14.25
C ASP A 302 -29.04 7.83 13.78
N GLN A 303 -28.76 9.02 14.32
CA GLN A 303 -27.53 9.77 14.11
C GLN A 303 -26.29 9.03 14.67
N ILE A 304 -26.40 8.41 15.85
CA ILE A 304 -25.35 7.53 16.39
C ILE A 304 -25.15 6.33 15.45
N GLY A 305 -26.24 5.78 14.90
CA GLY A 305 -26.19 4.71 13.90
C GLY A 305 -25.37 5.10 12.67
N LEU A 306 -25.60 6.29 12.10
CA LEU A 306 -24.83 6.80 10.96
C LEU A 306 -23.34 6.96 11.28
N LEU A 307 -23.02 7.46 12.48
CA LEU A 307 -21.64 7.65 12.90
C LEU A 307 -20.92 6.31 13.14
N ARG A 308 -21.62 5.32 13.71
CA ARG A 308 -21.10 3.96 13.87
C ARG A 308 -20.85 3.29 12.53
N ASP A 309 -21.78 3.40 11.58
CA ASP A 309 -21.60 2.83 10.24
C ASP A 309 -20.34 3.40 9.55
N ALA A 310 -20.02 4.68 9.79
CA ALA A 310 -18.79 5.29 9.29
C ALA A 310 -17.54 4.80 10.05
N ALA A 311 -17.66 4.56 11.36
CA ALA A 311 -16.57 4.05 12.19
C ALA A 311 -16.15 2.61 11.81
N GLU A 312 -17.08 1.78 11.34
CA GLU A 312 -16.79 0.40 10.89
C GLU A 312 -16.06 0.33 9.52
N ALA A 313 -15.85 1.47 8.85
CA ALA A 313 -15.03 1.52 7.64
C ALA A 313 -13.53 1.36 7.98
N ASP A 314 -12.73 0.88 7.03
CA ASP A 314 -11.28 0.76 7.21
C ASP A 314 -10.56 2.09 6.91
N TRP A 315 -10.24 2.85 7.96
CA TRP A 315 -9.61 4.16 7.86
C TRP A 315 -8.11 4.11 7.57
N HIS A 316 -7.47 2.95 7.59
CA HIS A 316 -6.07 2.79 7.14
C HIS A 316 -5.87 3.21 5.68
N HIS A 317 -6.94 3.11 4.88
CA HIS A 317 -6.94 3.46 3.48
C HIS A 317 -7.36 4.92 3.22
N VAL A 318 -7.73 5.69 4.25
CA VAL A 318 -8.18 7.08 4.09
C VAL A 318 -7.02 8.05 4.37
N GLU A 319 -6.69 8.89 3.40
CA GLU A 319 -5.63 9.89 3.55
C GLU A 319 -6.13 11.12 4.30
N PRO A 320 -5.46 11.61 5.36
CA PRO A 320 -5.93 12.76 6.14
C PRO A 320 -6.21 14.02 5.31
N ALA A 321 -5.51 14.21 4.20
CA ALA A 321 -5.71 15.33 3.30
C ALA A 321 -7.10 15.37 2.63
N ILE A 322 -7.85 14.26 2.65
CA ILE A 322 -9.23 14.17 2.13
C ILE A 322 -10.28 14.62 3.16
N PHE A 323 -9.94 14.76 4.45
CA PHE A 323 -10.92 15.08 5.50
C PHE A 323 -11.66 16.39 5.22
N GLY A 324 -10.94 17.41 4.74
CA GLY A 324 -11.55 18.67 4.32
C GLY A 324 -12.57 18.46 3.19
N THR A 325 -12.27 17.61 2.21
CA THR A 325 -13.17 17.30 1.09
C THR A 325 -14.36 16.47 1.51
N LEU A 326 -14.16 15.50 2.41
CA LEU A 326 -15.26 14.72 2.98
C LEU A 326 -16.24 15.66 3.66
N LEU A 327 -15.73 16.62 4.42
CA LEU A 327 -16.55 17.61 5.08
C LEU A 327 -17.23 18.56 4.08
N GLU A 328 -16.52 19.11 3.10
CA GLU A 328 -17.11 19.95 2.05
C GLU A 328 -18.21 19.24 1.26
N ARG A 329 -18.07 17.93 1.04
CA ARG A 329 -19.10 17.12 0.36
C ARG A 329 -20.29 16.86 1.25
N ALA A 330 -20.09 16.75 2.56
CA ALA A 330 -21.15 16.52 3.53
C ALA A 330 -22.04 17.75 3.74
N LEU A 331 -21.49 18.96 3.58
CA LEU A 331 -22.20 20.24 3.75
C LEU A 331 -22.96 20.69 2.47
N ASP A 332 -23.96 21.56 2.66
CA ASP A 332 -24.80 22.11 1.57
C ASP A 332 -23.97 22.78 0.43
N PRO A 333 -24.30 22.56 -0.85
CA PRO A 333 -23.63 23.17 -2.00
C PRO A 333 -23.38 24.69 -1.94
N ARG A 334 -24.25 25.45 -1.29
CA ARG A 334 -24.10 26.92 -1.15
C ARG A 334 -23.04 27.31 -0.11
N GLU A 335 -22.85 26.46 0.90
CA GLU A 335 -21.86 26.66 1.97
C GLU A 335 -20.46 26.17 1.56
N ARG A 336 -20.35 25.33 0.52
CA ARG A 336 -19.06 24.87 -0.06
C ARG A 336 -18.13 26.01 -0.48
N HIS A 337 -18.68 27.13 -0.95
CA HIS A 337 -17.89 28.25 -1.47
C HIS A 337 -17.20 29.09 -0.38
N LYS A 338 -17.64 29.00 0.89
CA LYS A 338 -17.05 29.79 1.99
C LYS A 338 -15.78 29.17 2.58
N LEU A 339 -15.52 27.89 2.35
CA LEU A 339 -14.39 27.16 2.97
C LEU A 339 -13.11 27.13 2.11
N GLY A 340 -13.18 27.52 0.83
CA GLY A 340 -12.01 27.88 0.00
C GLY A 340 -10.96 26.78 -0.24
N ALA A 341 -11.21 25.51 0.11
CA ALA A 341 -10.21 24.45 0.04
C ALA A 341 -10.49 23.47 -1.11
N HIS A 342 -10.21 23.90 -2.36
CA HIS A 342 -10.25 22.97 -3.48
C HIS A 342 -9.25 21.84 -3.30
N TYR A 343 -9.75 20.64 -2.99
CA TYR A 343 -8.95 19.44 -2.92
C TYR A 343 -8.49 19.01 -4.32
N THR A 344 -7.18 18.91 -4.48
CA THR A 344 -6.56 18.31 -5.67
C THR A 344 -6.38 16.81 -5.42
N PRO A 345 -7.02 15.91 -6.20
CA PRO A 345 -6.89 14.48 -5.98
C PRO A 345 -5.45 13.99 -6.12
N ARG A 346 -5.09 12.96 -5.33
CA ARG A 346 -3.75 12.35 -5.31
C ARG A 346 -3.17 12.13 -6.71
N ALA A 347 -3.92 11.53 -7.62
CA ALA A 347 -3.45 11.25 -8.98
C ALA A 347 -2.98 12.52 -9.73
N TYR A 348 -3.63 13.68 -9.50
CA TYR A 348 -3.18 14.95 -10.09
C TYR A 348 -1.97 15.53 -9.36
N VAL A 349 -1.91 15.37 -8.04
CA VAL A 349 -0.73 15.74 -7.23
C VAL A 349 0.50 14.95 -7.71
N GLU A 350 0.36 13.63 -7.84
CA GLU A 350 1.43 12.72 -8.28
C GLU A 350 1.92 13.03 -9.69
N ARG A 351 1.04 13.47 -10.60
CA ARG A 351 1.45 13.92 -11.94
C ARG A 351 2.44 15.09 -11.92
N LEU A 352 2.50 15.86 -10.83
CA LEU A 352 3.50 16.90 -10.64
C LEU A 352 4.64 16.42 -9.74
N VAL A 353 4.31 15.86 -8.57
CA VAL A 353 5.26 15.48 -7.53
C VAL A 353 6.22 14.39 -8.00
N LEU A 354 5.72 13.37 -8.72
CA LEU A 354 6.56 12.28 -9.21
C LEU A 354 7.66 12.80 -10.15
N PRO A 355 7.35 13.46 -11.29
CA PRO A 355 8.39 13.90 -12.21
C PRO A 355 9.26 15.04 -11.69
N THR A 356 8.77 15.90 -10.78
CA THR A 356 9.50 17.10 -10.35
C THR A 356 10.32 16.91 -9.08
N VAL A 357 9.92 15.99 -8.20
CA VAL A 357 10.58 15.76 -6.91
C VAL A 357 11.11 14.34 -6.83
N ILE A 358 10.26 13.34 -7.08
CA ILE A 358 10.61 11.95 -6.77
C ILE A 358 11.53 11.34 -7.83
N ASP A 359 11.25 11.52 -9.12
CA ASP A 359 12.05 10.95 -10.20
C ASP A 359 13.52 11.44 -10.18
N PRO A 360 13.80 12.74 -9.97
CA PRO A 360 15.18 13.20 -9.77
C PRO A 360 15.87 12.55 -8.57
N LEU A 361 15.19 12.45 -7.42
CA LEU A 361 15.74 11.81 -6.22
C LEU A 361 15.97 10.32 -6.43
N ARG A 362 15.09 9.65 -7.19
CA ARG A 362 15.23 8.24 -7.57
C ARG A 362 16.44 8.03 -8.48
N ALA A 363 16.67 8.90 -9.45
CA ALA A 363 17.84 8.83 -10.31
C ALA A 363 19.15 9.02 -9.51
N GLU A 364 19.18 9.98 -8.58
CA GLU A 364 20.32 10.15 -7.67
C GLU A 364 20.51 8.91 -6.78
N TRP A 365 19.41 8.37 -6.24
CA TRP A 365 19.44 7.16 -5.41
C TRP A 365 20.02 5.95 -6.17
N GLN A 366 19.63 5.73 -7.43
CA GLN A 366 20.18 4.66 -8.27
C GLN A 366 21.71 4.79 -8.43
N ASN A 367 22.22 6.02 -8.60
CA ASN A 367 23.66 6.26 -8.69
C ASN A 367 24.38 5.97 -7.35
N VAL A 368 23.75 6.33 -6.24
CA VAL A 368 24.25 6.03 -4.89
C VAL A 368 24.28 4.52 -4.65
N GLN A 369 23.23 3.79 -5.02
CA GLN A 369 23.17 2.33 -4.93
C GLN A 369 24.27 1.67 -5.77
N ALA A 370 24.44 2.10 -7.03
CA ALA A 370 25.50 1.58 -7.90
C ALA A 370 26.90 1.83 -7.32
N SER A 371 27.12 3.01 -6.75
CA SER A 371 28.38 3.37 -6.09
C SER A 371 28.61 2.54 -4.82
N ALA A 372 27.58 2.33 -4.00
CA ALA A 372 27.65 1.50 -2.80
C ALA A 372 27.99 0.05 -3.15
N VAL A 373 27.33 -0.53 -4.16
CA VAL A 373 27.63 -1.89 -4.67
C VAL A 373 29.08 -1.99 -5.15
N LYS A 374 29.56 -0.99 -5.90
CA LYS A 374 30.95 -0.96 -6.36
C LYS A 374 31.92 -0.94 -5.17
N TYR A 375 31.68 -0.11 -4.17
CA TYR A 375 32.52 -0.06 -2.97
C TYR A 375 32.49 -1.37 -2.17
N GLU A 376 31.35 -2.06 -2.11
CA GLU A 376 31.30 -3.39 -1.48
C GLU A 376 32.11 -4.44 -2.26
N GLN A 377 32.11 -4.40 -3.59
CA GLN A 377 32.94 -5.28 -4.42
C GLN A 377 34.44 -5.02 -4.24
N GLU A 378 34.80 -3.78 -3.89
CA GLU A 378 36.17 -3.36 -3.54
C GLU A 378 36.51 -3.57 -2.05
N ASP A 379 35.66 -4.27 -1.29
CA ASP A 379 35.77 -4.49 0.16
C ASP A 379 35.88 -3.19 0.99
N ASN A 380 35.31 -2.10 0.47
CA ASN A 380 35.34 -0.76 1.07
C ASN A 380 33.98 -0.36 1.65
N ARG A 381 33.47 -1.17 2.58
CA ARG A 381 32.15 -0.97 3.20
C ARG A 381 32.00 0.39 3.89
N LYS A 382 33.07 0.95 4.45
CA LYS A 382 33.04 2.29 5.07
C LYS A 382 32.67 3.38 4.06
N LYS A 383 33.19 3.33 2.83
CA LYS A 383 32.80 4.26 1.76
C LYS A 383 31.37 4.04 1.30
N ALA A 384 30.92 2.79 1.19
CA ALA A 384 29.53 2.48 0.86
C ALA A 384 28.56 3.11 1.88
N VAL A 385 28.80 2.91 3.19
CA VAL A 385 27.99 3.50 4.27
C VAL A 385 28.02 5.03 4.22
N ALA A 386 29.20 5.63 4.00
CA ALA A 386 29.34 7.08 3.94
C ALA A 386 28.56 7.69 2.77
N GLU A 387 28.58 7.04 1.60
CA GLU A 387 27.84 7.47 0.40
C GLU A 387 26.33 7.46 0.65
N VAL A 388 25.80 6.35 1.19
CA VAL A 388 24.37 6.20 1.49
C VAL A 388 23.93 7.16 2.61
N THR A 389 24.76 7.33 3.65
CA THR A 389 24.48 8.27 4.75
C THR A 389 24.45 9.73 4.26
N ARG A 390 25.32 10.08 3.30
CA ARG A 390 25.31 11.42 2.69
C ARG A 390 23.98 11.68 1.98
N PHE A 391 23.52 10.72 1.18
CA PHE A 391 22.23 10.80 0.50
C PHE A 391 21.06 10.88 1.49
N HIS A 392 21.08 10.07 2.56
CA HIS A 392 20.07 10.14 3.62
C HIS A 392 19.97 11.54 4.24
N ARG A 393 21.11 12.17 4.57
CA ARG A 393 21.13 13.55 5.07
C ARG A 393 20.57 14.55 4.07
N GLN A 394 20.96 14.45 2.79
CA GLN A 394 20.41 15.29 1.74
C GLN A 394 18.88 15.16 1.67
N LEU A 395 18.35 13.95 1.79
CA LEU A 395 16.91 13.68 1.82
C LEU A 395 16.21 14.37 3.00
N CYS A 396 16.82 14.36 4.19
CA CYS A 396 16.29 15.06 5.38
C CYS A 396 16.31 16.60 5.27
N ASP A 397 17.21 17.14 4.45
CA ASP A 397 17.38 18.59 4.26
C ASP A 397 16.43 19.18 3.20
N ILE A 398 15.72 18.33 2.44
CA ILE A 398 14.75 18.80 1.43
C ILE A 398 13.65 19.65 2.10
N ARG A 399 13.29 20.74 1.44
CA ARG A 399 12.19 21.62 1.81
C ARG A 399 11.25 21.79 0.63
N VAL A 400 9.98 21.48 0.84
CA VAL A 400 8.90 21.62 -0.15
C VAL A 400 8.00 22.75 0.32
N LEU A 401 7.78 23.75 -0.53
CA LEU A 401 6.93 24.89 -0.25
C LEU A 401 5.71 24.84 -1.17
N ASP A 402 4.53 24.80 -0.56
CA ASP A 402 3.26 25.04 -1.23
C ASP A 402 2.63 26.32 -0.62
N PRO A 403 2.76 27.47 -1.29
CA PRO A 403 2.27 28.75 -0.76
C PRO A 403 0.74 28.87 -0.78
N ALA A 404 0.03 27.92 -1.40
CA ALA A 404 -1.43 27.89 -1.50
C ALA A 404 -1.98 26.52 -1.07
N CYS A 405 -1.41 25.97 0.01
CA CYS A 405 -1.53 24.55 0.32
C CYS A 405 -2.94 24.04 0.65
N GLY A 406 -3.93 24.88 0.97
CA GLY A 406 -5.31 24.44 1.21
C GLY A 406 -5.41 23.27 2.19
N SER A 407 -5.95 22.12 1.72
CA SER A 407 -6.02 20.86 2.50
C SER A 407 -4.68 20.17 2.75
N ARG A 408 -3.58 20.77 2.29
CA ARG A 408 -2.18 20.35 2.40
C ARG A 408 -1.86 19.05 1.67
N ASN A 409 -2.67 18.65 0.68
CA ASN A 409 -2.51 17.38 -0.01
C ASN A 409 -1.18 17.28 -0.78
N PHE A 410 -0.72 18.36 -1.44
CA PHE A 410 0.58 18.37 -2.11
C PHE A 410 1.73 18.08 -1.14
N LEU A 411 1.71 18.71 0.04
CA LEU A 411 2.73 18.52 1.07
C LEU A 411 2.70 17.10 1.64
N TYR A 412 1.50 16.58 1.91
CA TYR A 412 1.30 15.23 2.43
C TYR A 412 1.82 14.16 1.45
N VAL A 413 1.33 14.17 0.20
CA VAL A 413 1.72 13.19 -0.82
C VAL A 413 3.22 13.26 -1.12
N THR A 414 3.80 14.47 -1.15
CA THR A 414 5.25 14.62 -1.34
C THR A 414 6.03 14.02 -0.18
N LEU A 415 5.64 14.30 1.06
CA LEU A 415 6.28 13.75 2.25
C LEU A 415 6.19 12.22 2.27
N GLU A 416 5.03 11.65 1.96
CA GLU A 416 4.84 10.20 1.91
C GLU A 416 5.80 9.53 0.90
N HIS A 417 5.91 10.07 -0.32
CA HIS A 417 6.83 9.53 -1.31
C HIS A 417 8.31 9.66 -0.89
N ILE A 418 8.68 10.79 -0.28
CA ILE A 418 10.02 10.97 0.31
C ILE A 418 10.27 9.95 1.43
N LYS A 419 9.28 9.67 2.28
CA LYS A 419 9.39 8.67 3.36
C LYS A 419 9.50 7.24 2.85
N ARG A 420 8.84 6.90 1.74
CA ARG A 420 9.03 5.61 1.07
C ARG A 420 10.47 5.45 0.57
N LEU A 421 11.00 6.48 -0.11
CA LEU A 421 12.40 6.49 -0.53
C LEU A 421 13.36 6.42 0.66
N GLU A 422 13.09 7.18 1.74
CA GLU A 422 13.88 7.12 2.98
C GLU A 422 13.90 5.70 3.56
N GLY A 423 12.77 4.99 3.54
CA GLY A 423 12.70 3.60 3.98
C GLY A 423 13.66 2.68 3.22
N GLU A 424 13.78 2.85 1.90
CA GLU A 424 14.74 2.09 1.08
C GLU A 424 16.19 2.44 1.42
N VAL A 425 16.49 3.73 1.64
CA VAL A 425 17.81 4.21 2.04
C VAL A 425 18.22 3.60 3.40
N LEU A 426 17.29 3.61 4.36
CA LEU A 426 17.51 3.04 5.69
C LEU A 426 17.67 1.52 5.64
N ASN A 427 16.92 0.82 4.79
CA ASN A 427 17.10 -0.62 4.59
C ASN A 427 18.51 -0.93 4.04
N LEU A 428 18.99 -0.18 3.03
CA LEU A 428 20.36 -0.38 2.53
C LEU A 428 21.42 -0.09 3.60
N LEU A 429 21.23 0.93 4.43
CA LEU A 429 22.13 1.19 5.57
C LEU A 429 22.13 0.01 6.55
N HIS A 430 20.97 -0.56 6.83
CA HIS A 430 20.83 -1.74 7.67
C HIS A 430 21.58 -2.94 7.09
N ASP A 431 21.44 -3.23 5.79
CA ASP A 431 22.16 -4.31 5.09
C ASP A 431 23.69 -4.07 5.09
N LEU A 432 24.08 -2.80 5.04
CA LEU A 432 25.45 -2.32 5.23
C LEU A 432 25.89 -2.30 6.70
N GLY A 433 25.09 -2.86 7.62
CA GLY A 433 25.45 -3.12 9.02
C GLY A 433 25.30 -1.92 9.94
N GLN A 434 24.53 -0.91 9.53
CA GLN A 434 24.10 0.19 10.40
C GLN A 434 22.70 -0.12 10.92
N SER A 435 22.58 -0.71 12.10
CA SER A 435 21.30 -0.73 12.83
C SER A 435 21.09 0.62 13.51
N GLN A 436 19.90 1.21 13.38
CA GLN A 436 19.55 2.35 14.22
C GLN A 436 19.51 1.90 15.69
N GLY A 437 20.11 2.69 16.57
CA GLY A 437 19.90 2.61 18.02
C GLY A 437 18.63 3.33 18.42
#